data_AF-A0A5M8E8H4-F1
#
_entry.id   AF-A0A5M8E8H4-F1
#
_cell.length_a   1.000
_cell.length_b   1.000
_cell.length_c   1.000
_cell.angle_alpha   90.00
_cell.angle_beta   90.00
_cell.angle_gamma   90.00
#
_symmetry.space_group_name_H-M   'P 1'
#
loop_
_entity.id
_entity.type
_entity.pdbx_description
1 polymer ?
#
loop_
_entity_poly.entity_id
_entity_poly.type
_entity_poly.pdbx_seq_one_letter_code
_entity_poly.pdbx_strand_id
1 'polypeptide(L)'
;MTKQAQQAVLAAELPERGQPLAGGVFVTRHWLNGVERALILLPDELSGPWGEYGVEIKGAGSYSDGEANTRAMAEAGSVIAIKALELDGFIPSCLEGQLLMAAKAEGLVELRENRWHWLSSQRSAYDAYGVVFEDGWLNLYGKSFERLARPVRSL
;
A
#
# COMPACT_ATOMS: atom_id res chain seq x y z
N MET A 1 -13.45 -7.46 17.52
CA MET A 1 -12.78 -7.78 16.24
C MET A 1 -11.75 -8.86 16.55
N THR A 2 -11.95 -10.06 16.00
CA THR A 2 -11.02 -11.18 16.15
C THR A 2 -9.70 -10.80 15.49
N LYS A 3 -8.59 -10.86 16.24
CA LYS A 3 -7.24 -10.80 15.68
C LYS A 3 -7.13 -11.93 14.65
N GLN A 4 -7.27 -11.62 13.36
CA GLN A 4 -6.89 -12.55 12.32
C GLN A 4 -5.39 -12.78 12.50
N ALA A 5 -5.00 -14.03 12.75
CA ALA A 5 -3.59 -14.37 12.85
C ALA A 5 -2.95 -13.97 11.51
N GLN A 6 -1.93 -13.11 11.56
CA GLN A 6 -1.17 -12.75 10.36
C GLN A 6 -0.63 -14.04 9.76
N GLN A 7 -1.08 -14.34 8.54
CA GLN A 7 -0.75 -15.60 7.88
C GLN A 7 0.74 -15.58 7.58
N ALA A 8 1.50 -16.50 8.17
CA ALA A 8 2.94 -16.58 7.97
C ALA A 8 3.27 -17.60 6.87
N VAL A 9 4.25 -17.29 6.03
CA VAL A 9 4.79 -18.20 5.01
C VAL A 9 6.26 -18.46 5.33
N LEU A 10 6.72 -19.71 5.27
CA LEU A 10 8.13 -20.02 5.49
C LEU A 10 8.97 -19.43 4.35
N ALA A 11 10.12 -18.84 4.67
CA ALA A 11 10.98 -18.19 3.66
C ALA A 11 11.40 -19.15 2.53
N ALA A 12 11.52 -20.46 2.81
CA ALA A 12 11.84 -21.49 1.81
C ALA A 12 10.67 -21.83 0.87
N GLU A 13 9.45 -21.42 1.20
CA GLU A 13 8.23 -21.67 0.44
C GLU A 13 7.80 -20.45 -0.39
N LEU A 14 8.54 -19.34 -0.32
CA LEU A 14 8.29 -18.18 -1.16
C LEU A 14 8.59 -18.52 -2.62
N PRO A 15 7.67 -18.23 -3.55
CA PRO A 15 7.95 -18.42 -4.97
C PRO A 15 8.94 -17.36 -5.47
N GLU A 16 9.37 -17.47 -6.73
CA GLU A 16 10.15 -16.40 -7.37
C GLU A 16 9.34 -15.11 -7.43
N ARG A 17 10.03 -13.95 -7.39
CA ARG A 17 9.35 -12.64 -7.55
C ARG A 17 8.62 -12.60 -8.89
N GLY A 18 7.43 -12.01 -8.93
CA GLY A 18 6.53 -12.01 -10.09
C GLY A 18 5.59 -13.22 -10.17
N GLN A 19 5.78 -14.25 -9.34
CA GLN A 19 4.88 -15.41 -9.30
C GLN A 19 3.69 -15.21 -8.36
N PRO A 20 2.58 -15.96 -8.54
CA PRO A 20 1.42 -15.87 -7.66
C PRO A 20 1.72 -16.27 -6.21
N LEU A 21 1.22 -15.48 -5.25
CA LEU A 21 1.24 -15.79 -3.82
C LEU A 21 0.02 -15.18 -3.15
N ALA A 22 -0.68 -15.96 -2.33
CA ALA A 22 -1.82 -15.51 -1.53
C ALA A 22 -2.84 -14.66 -2.32
N GLY A 23 -3.24 -15.08 -3.53
CA GLY A 23 -4.23 -14.35 -4.33
C GLY A 23 -3.74 -13.05 -4.99
N GLY A 24 -2.45 -12.75 -4.91
CA GLY A 24 -1.80 -11.65 -5.62
C GLY A 24 -0.47 -12.09 -6.25
N VAL A 25 0.39 -11.13 -6.58
CA VAL A 25 1.74 -11.37 -7.13
C VAL A 25 2.78 -11.07 -6.06
N PHE A 26 3.68 -12.02 -5.82
CA PHE A 26 4.81 -11.81 -4.90
C PHE A 26 5.79 -10.78 -5.47
N VAL A 27 5.88 -9.63 -4.81
CA VAL A 27 6.69 -8.49 -5.26
C VAL A 27 8.13 -8.66 -4.81
N THR A 28 8.35 -8.77 -3.50
CA THR A 28 9.69 -8.86 -2.89
C THR A 28 9.60 -9.20 -1.40
N ARG A 29 10.74 -9.58 -0.81
CA ARG A 29 10.94 -9.64 0.64
C ARG A 29 11.29 -8.23 1.14
N HIS A 30 10.75 -7.83 2.28
CA HIS A 30 11.11 -6.58 2.95
C HIS A 30 11.11 -6.78 4.47
N TRP A 31 11.70 -5.82 5.21
CA TRP A 31 11.87 -5.91 6.65
C TRP A 31 11.03 -4.83 7.31
N LEU A 32 10.17 -5.24 8.24
CA LEU A 32 9.36 -4.35 9.05
C LEU A 32 9.55 -4.71 10.52
N ASN A 33 10.05 -3.75 11.31
CA ASN A 33 10.30 -3.92 12.75
C ASN A 33 11.15 -5.16 13.08
N GLY A 34 12.17 -5.45 12.25
CA GLY A 34 13.06 -6.60 12.42
C GLY A 34 12.46 -7.95 11.99
N VAL A 35 11.23 -7.97 11.47
CA VAL A 35 10.58 -9.15 10.93
C VAL A 35 10.64 -9.10 9.41
N GLU A 36 11.14 -10.17 8.82
CA GLU A 36 11.07 -10.39 7.38
C GLU A 36 9.62 -10.63 6.96
N ARG A 37 9.21 -9.98 5.87
CA ARG A 37 7.86 -10.01 5.32
C ARG A 37 7.88 -10.23 3.82
N ALA A 38 6.90 -10.94 3.30
CA ALA A 38 6.60 -10.93 1.87
C ALA A 38 5.67 -9.76 1.55
N LEU A 39 5.96 -8.98 0.52
CA LEU A 39 5.03 -7.99 -0.04
C LEU A 39 4.33 -8.58 -1.26
N ILE A 40 3.01 -8.56 -1.27
CA ILE A 40 2.17 -9.13 -2.33
C ILE A 40 1.31 -8.01 -2.92
N LEU A 41 1.33 -7.84 -4.24
CA LEU A 41 0.44 -6.92 -4.96
C LEU A 41 -0.91 -7.61 -5.22
N LEU A 42 -2.00 -7.01 -4.76
CA LEU A 42 -3.36 -7.49 -5.05
C LEU A 42 -3.82 -7.03 -6.44
N PRO A 43 -4.76 -7.77 -7.07
CA PRO A 43 -5.21 -7.47 -8.43
C PRO A 43 -6.00 -6.15 -8.53
N ASP A 44 -6.69 -5.76 -7.44
CA ASP A 44 -7.58 -4.61 -7.39
C ASP A 44 -6.85 -3.26 -7.57
N GLU A 45 -7.60 -2.28 -8.10
CA GLU A 45 -7.24 -0.87 -8.11
C GLU A 45 -8.41 -0.08 -7.54
N LEU A 46 -8.21 0.50 -6.36
CA LEU A 46 -9.26 1.22 -5.65
C LEU A 46 -9.25 2.68 -6.05
N SER A 47 -10.40 3.35 -5.95
CA SER A 47 -10.52 4.79 -6.17
C SER A 47 -11.22 5.45 -4.99
N GLY A 48 -10.75 6.64 -4.62
CA GLY A 48 -11.38 7.47 -3.60
C GLY A 48 -10.49 8.58 -3.06
N PRO A 49 -11.03 9.43 -2.18
CA PRO A 49 -10.23 10.38 -1.43
C PRO A 49 -9.33 9.65 -0.43
N TRP A 50 -8.18 10.24 -0.11
CA TRP A 50 -7.25 9.67 0.86
C TRP A 50 -7.84 9.68 2.29
N GLY A 51 -8.52 10.76 2.65
CA GLY A 51 -9.14 11.02 3.95
C GLY A 51 -9.68 12.44 3.98
N GLU A 52 -10.19 12.90 5.12
CA GLU A 52 -10.75 14.26 5.23
C GLU A 52 -9.65 15.34 5.09
N TYR A 53 -9.91 16.34 4.25
CA TYR A 53 -9.00 17.47 4.04
C TYR A 53 -8.97 18.39 5.26
N GLY A 54 -7.77 18.78 5.70
CA GLY A 54 -7.60 19.60 6.90
C GLY A 54 -7.61 18.82 8.21
N VAL A 55 -7.71 17.48 8.15
CA VAL A 55 -7.66 16.59 9.31
C VAL A 55 -6.38 15.77 9.29
N GLU A 56 -5.62 15.83 10.38
CA GLU A 56 -4.46 14.98 10.61
C GLU A 56 -4.91 13.63 11.20
N ILE A 57 -4.42 12.53 10.65
CA ILE A 57 -4.76 11.17 11.09
C ILE A 57 -3.55 10.61 11.83
N LYS A 58 -3.63 10.62 13.16
CA LYS A 58 -2.57 10.06 14.01
C LYS A 58 -2.36 8.58 13.67
N GLY A 59 -1.10 8.19 13.51
CA GLY A 59 -0.73 6.81 13.15
C GLY A 59 -0.65 6.52 11.65
N ALA A 60 -1.03 7.47 10.78
CA ALA A 60 -0.93 7.31 9.32
C ALA A 60 0.36 7.91 8.71
N GLY A 61 1.40 8.17 9.51
CA GLY A 61 2.62 8.86 9.07
C GLY A 61 3.81 7.95 8.76
N SER A 62 3.67 6.62 8.87
CA SER A 62 4.79 5.71 8.67
C SER A 62 5.23 5.67 7.21
N TYR A 63 6.54 5.64 6.97
CA TYR A 63 7.11 5.48 5.63
C TYR A 63 7.25 4.04 5.19
N SER A 64 7.15 3.09 6.12
CA SER A 64 7.44 1.67 5.87
C SER A 64 6.36 0.71 6.36
N ASP A 65 5.34 1.21 7.05
CA ASP A 65 4.27 0.40 7.63
C ASP A 65 2.92 0.83 7.06
N GLY A 66 2.66 0.40 5.83
CA GLY A 66 1.42 0.77 5.13
C GLY A 66 0.18 0.14 5.78
N GLU A 67 0.34 -1.01 6.43
CA GLU A 67 -0.74 -1.69 7.14
C GLU A 67 -1.20 -0.86 8.35
N ALA A 68 -0.26 -0.46 9.23
CA ALA A 68 -0.57 0.40 10.37
C ALA A 68 -1.20 1.72 9.93
N ASN A 69 -0.65 2.35 8.88
CA ASN A 69 -1.22 3.57 8.34
C ASN A 69 -2.65 3.38 7.86
N THR A 70 -2.90 2.33 7.06
CA THR A 70 -4.22 2.07 6.47
C THR A 70 -5.26 1.75 7.54
N ARG A 71 -4.87 1.06 8.61
CA ARG A 71 -5.75 0.83 9.78
C ARG A 71 -6.12 2.15 10.45
N ALA A 72 -5.15 3.03 10.72
CA ALA A 72 -5.44 4.36 11.27
C ALA A 72 -6.33 5.21 10.34
N MET A 73 -6.10 5.14 9.03
CA MET A 73 -6.96 5.80 8.03
C MET A 73 -8.40 5.28 8.09
N ALA A 74 -8.58 3.96 8.16
CA ALA A 74 -9.91 3.34 8.23
C ALA A 74 -10.64 3.68 9.53
N GLU A 75 -9.95 3.68 10.67
CA GLU A 75 -10.49 4.11 11.97
C GLU A 75 -10.95 5.57 11.94
N ALA A 76 -10.27 6.42 11.17
CA ALA A 76 -10.66 7.80 10.91
C ALA A 76 -11.72 7.97 9.80
N GLY A 77 -12.28 6.88 9.27
CA GLY A 77 -13.37 6.90 8.29
C GLY A 77 -12.95 7.05 6.83
N SER A 78 -11.67 6.84 6.49
CA SER A 78 -11.22 6.84 5.09
C SER A 78 -11.84 5.68 4.31
N VAL A 79 -12.72 6.01 3.36
CA VAL A 79 -13.45 5.02 2.55
C VAL A 79 -12.50 4.14 1.71
N ILE A 80 -11.44 4.71 1.14
CA ILE A 80 -10.49 3.93 0.33
C ILE A 80 -9.66 2.96 1.18
N ALA A 81 -9.34 3.36 2.42
CA ALA A 81 -8.64 2.48 3.37
C ALA A 81 -9.52 1.34 3.86
N ILE A 82 -10.80 1.62 4.16
CA ILE A 82 -11.79 0.59 4.53
C ILE A 82 -11.89 -0.45 3.41
N LYS A 83 -12.05 -0.01 2.15
CA LYS A 83 -12.08 -0.91 0.99
C LYS A 83 -10.82 -1.75 0.84
N ALA A 84 -9.64 -1.19 1.11
CA ALA A 84 -8.39 -1.94 1.06
C ALA A 84 -8.35 -3.05 2.13
N LEU A 85 -8.79 -2.75 3.35
CA LEU A 85 -8.86 -3.72 4.44
C LEU A 85 -9.93 -4.81 4.21
N GLU A 86 -11.05 -4.49 3.54
CA GLU A 86 -12.07 -5.47 3.15
C GLU A 86 -11.53 -6.52 2.16
N LEU A 87 -10.49 -6.19 1.40
CA LEU A 87 -9.76 -7.12 0.52
C LEU A 87 -8.69 -7.93 1.27
N ASP A 88 -8.64 -7.84 2.61
CA ASP A 88 -7.54 -8.37 3.43
C ASP A 88 -6.18 -7.81 2.96
N GLY A 89 -6.16 -6.54 2.54
CA GLY A 89 -4.97 -5.83 2.09
C GLY A 89 -4.87 -4.45 2.73
N PHE A 90 -3.92 -3.64 2.28
CA PHE A 90 -3.73 -2.28 2.75
C PHE A 90 -3.15 -1.39 1.66
N ILE A 91 -3.25 -0.07 1.83
CA ILE A 91 -2.65 0.89 0.90
C ILE A 91 -1.15 1.00 1.23
N PRO A 92 -0.25 0.79 0.26
CA PRO A 92 1.18 0.76 0.51
C PRO A 92 1.68 2.12 1.04
N SER A 93 2.62 2.09 1.97
CA SER A 93 3.41 3.24 2.40
C SER A 93 4.40 3.68 1.32
N CYS A 94 5.14 4.77 1.54
CA CYS A 94 6.18 5.25 0.63
C CYS A 94 7.19 4.17 0.23
N LEU A 95 7.73 3.41 1.19
CA LEU A 95 8.68 2.34 0.90
C LEU A 95 8.03 1.26 0.03
N GLU A 96 6.86 0.76 0.44
CA GLU A 96 6.17 -0.33 -0.25
C GLU A 96 5.76 0.08 -1.67
N GLY A 97 5.32 1.32 -1.87
CA GLY A 97 5.04 1.88 -3.19
C GLY A 97 6.27 1.91 -4.11
N GLN A 98 7.45 2.21 -3.55
CA GLN A 98 8.71 2.17 -4.31
C GLN A 98 9.18 0.73 -4.59
N LEU A 99 8.87 -0.22 -3.71
CA LEU A 99 9.09 -1.65 -4.00
C LEU A 99 8.19 -2.14 -5.15
N LEU A 100 6.94 -1.65 -5.23
CA LEU A 100 6.08 -1.90 -6.40
C LEU A 100 6.67 -1.30 -7.68
N MET A 101 7.18 -0.06 -7.60
CA MET A 101 7.83 0.60 -8.74
C MET A 101 9.06 -0.18 -9.24
N ALA A 102 9.91 -0.68 -8.32
CA ALA A 102 11.06 -1.50 -8.68
C ALA A 102 10.65 -2.81 -9.36
N ALA A 103 9.63 -3.51 -8.83
CA ALA A 103 9.11 -4.72 -9.46
C ALA A 103 8.52 -4.46 -10.84
N LYS A 104 7.84 -3.33 -11.04
CA LYS A 104 7.33 -2.88 -12.35
C LYS A 104 8.48 -2.60 -13.33
N ALA A 105 9.53 -1.91 -12.89
CA ALA A 105 10.70 -1.63 -13.72
C ALA A 105 11.44 -2.90 -14.18
N GLU A 106 11.36 -3.98 -13.39
CA GLU A 106 11.90 -5.30 -13.72
C GLU A 106 10.95 -6.17 -14.55
N GLY A 107 9.74 -5.69 -14.89
CA GLY A 107 8.75 -6.42 -15.66
C GLY A 107 8.03 -7.53 -14.89
N LEU A 108 8.06 -7.49 -13.55
CA LEU A 108 7.45 -8.51 -12.69
C LEU A 108 5.97 -8.28 -12.42
N VAL A 109 5.52 -7.02 -12.53
CA VAL A 109 4.13 -6.61 -12.35
C VAL A 109 3.76 -5.52 -13.34
N GLU A 110 2.49 -5.47 -13.73
CA GLU A 110 1.92 -4.38 -14.52
C GLU A 110 1.19 -3.40 -13.60
N LEU A 111 1.52 -2.12 -13.72
CA LEU A 111 0.88 -1.02 -12.97
C LEU A 111 0.42 0.04 -13.96
N ARG A 112 -0.74 0.64 -13.69
CA ARG A 112 -1.27 1.72 -14.54
C ARG A 112 -0.37 2.95 -14.42
N GLU A 113 0.22 3.35 -15.53
CA GLU A 113 1.22 4.43 -15.56
C GLU A 113 0.61 5.82 -15.71
N ASN A 114 -0.50 5.95 -16.43
CA ASN A 114 -1.12 7.23 -16.78
C ASN A 114 -2.02 7.83 -15.67
N ARG A 115 -1.78 7.46 -14.40
CA ARG A 115 -2.59 7.87 -13.25
C ARG A 115 -1.72 8.05 -12.00
N TRP A 116 -2.34 8.68 -11.02
CA TRP A 116 -1.78 8.97 -9.71
C TRP A 116 -2.36 8.01 -8.67
N HIS A 117 -1.49 7.42 -7.87
CA HIS A 117 -1.87 6.47 -6.84
C HIS A 117 -1.51 6.99 -5.47
N TRP A 118 -2.47 6.98 -4.55
CA TRP A 118 -2.28 7.21 -3.14
C TRP A 118 -1.34 6.17 -2.54
N LEU A 119 -0.51 6.67 -1.64
CA LEU A 119 0.20 5.90 -0.63
C LEU A 119 -0.41 6.22 0.72
N SER A 120 -0.32 5.30 1.68
CA SER A 120 -0.91 5.47 3.01
C SER A 120 -0.13 6.42 3.91
N SER A 121 1.07 6.85 3.50
CA SER A 121 1.89 7.78 4.27
C SER A 121 1.33 9.21 4.18
N GLN A 122 0.91 9.75 5.31
CA GLN A 122 0.46 11.12 5.49
C GLN A 122 1.66 12.07 5.63
N ARG A 123 1.56 13.26 5.02
CA ARG A 123 2.53 14.33 5.21
C ARG A 123 2.06 15.40 6.19
N SER A 124 0.77 15.74 6.13
CA SER A 124 0.16 16.79 6.93
C SER A 124 -1.36 16.57 7.06
N ALA A 125 -2.05 17.49 7.73
CA ALA A 125 -3.51 17.57 7.71
C ALA A 125 -4.09 17.77 6.29
N TYR A 126 -3.34 18.38 5.37
CA TYR A 126 -3.79 18.75 4.04
C TYR A 126 -3.33 17.78 2.95
N ASP A 127 -2.15 17.17 3.10
CA ASP A 127 -1.49 16.43 2.04
C ASP A 127 -1.12 15.00 2.45
N ALA A 128 -1.12 14.12 1.46
CA ALA A 128 -0.63 12.75 1.56
C ALA A 128 0.31 12.41 0.40
N TYR A 129 1.15 11.40 0.61
CA TYR A 129 2.04 10.91 -0.42
C TYR A 129 1.28 10.14 -1.51
N GLY A 130 1.71 10.30 -2.75
CA GLY A 130 1.29 9.47 -3.86
C GLY A 130 2.45 9.20 -4.81
N VAL A 131 2.27 8.23 -5.70
CA VAL A 131 3.24 7.83 -6.72
C VAL A 131 2.59 7.82 -8.09
N VAL A 132 3.37 8.17 -9.11
CA VAL A 132 3.06 7.92 -10.53
C VAL A 132 3.97 6.79 -10.98
N PHE A 133 3.39 5.71 -11.50
CA PHE A 133 4.17 4.53 -11.89
C PHE A 133 4.80 4.63 -13.28
N GLU A 134 4.55 5.69 -14.04
CA GLU A 134 5.25 5.97 -15.32
C GLU A 134 6.76 6.09 -15.09
N ASP A 135 7.16 6.99 -14.20
CA ASP A 135 8.56 7.35 -13.90
C ASP A 135 8.96 7.12 -12.42
N GLY A 136 8.01 6.72 -11.57
CA GLY A 136 8.24 6.43 -10.16
C GLY A 136 8.23 7.65 -9.25
N TRP A 137 7.75 8.81 -9.71
CA TRP A 137 7.82 10.05 -8.94
C TRP A 137 6.96 9.99 -7.68
N LEU A 138 7.61 10.19 -6.54
CA LEU A 138 6.96 10.38 -5.25
C LEU A 138 6.56 11.85 -5.08
N ASN A 139 5.26 12.09 -4.87
CA ASN A 139 4.68 13.43 -4.85
C ASN A 139 3.79 13.62 -3.61
N LEU A 140 3.47 14.90 -3.34
CA LEU A 140 2.47 15.29 -2.37
C LEU A 140 1.22 15.76 -3.10
N TYR A 141 0.06 15.27 -2.68
CA TYR A 141 -1.22 15.71 -3.21
C TYR A 141 -2.17 16.05 -2.07
N GLY A 142 -2.99 17.07 -2.30
CA GLY A 142 -4.06 17.46 -1.38
C GLY A 142 -5.09 16.34 -1.21
N LYS A 143 -5.50 16.08 0.03
CA LYS A 143 -6.46 15.01 0.36
C LYS A 143 -7.87 15.22 -0.20
N SER A 144 -8.18 16.43 -0.67
CA SER A 144 -9.43 16.75 -1.36
C SER A 144 -9.56 16.11 -2.73
N PHE A 145 -8.47 15.57 -3.27
CA PHE A 145 -8.46 14.87 -4.54
C PHE A 145 -8.90 13.41 -4.42
N GLU A 146 -9.63 12.92 -5.43
CA GLU A 146 -9.76 11.49 -5.68
C GLU A 146 -8.57 10.98 -6.48
N ARG A 147 -7.97 9.89 -6.02
CA ARG A 147 -6.88 9.19 -6.70
C ARG A 147 -7.07 7.69 -6.53
N LEU A 148 -6.19 6.93 -7.19
CA LEU A 148 -6.25 5.47 -7.16
C LEU A 148 -5.42 4.92 -5.99
N ALA A 149 -5.56 3.66 -5.62
CA ALA A 149 -4.64 2.96 -4.74
C ALA A 149 -4.40 1.55 -5.27
N ARG A 150 -3.18 1.03 -5.08
CA ARG A 150 -2.80 -0.35 -5.41
C ARG A 150 -2.68 -1.14 -4.12
N PRO A 151 -3.72 -1.85 -3.66
CA PRO A 151 -3.66 -2.57 -2.40
C PRO A 151 -2.57 -3.65 -2.45
N VAL A 152 -1.90 -3.82 -1.31
CA VAL A 152 -0.90 -4.86 -1.08
C VAL A 152 -1.28 -5.69 0.13
N ARG A 153 -0.68 -6.86 0.27
CA ARG A 153 -0.74 -7.70 1.48
C ARG A 153 0.67 -7.97 1.98
N SER A 154 0.81 -8.12 3.30
CA SER A 154 2.06 -8.51 3.96
C SER A 154 1.86 -9.78 4.77
N LEU A 155 2.73 -10.77 4.54
CA LEU A 155 2.81 -12.05 5.25
C LEU A 155 4.13 -12.14 6.01
#